data_AF-A0A9Q0SDY7-F1
#
_entry.id   AF-A0A9Q0SDY7-F1
#
_cell.length_a   1.000
_cell.length_b   1.000
_cell.length_c   1.000
_cell.angle_alpha   90.00
_cell.angle_beta   90.00
_cell.angle_gamma   90.00
#
_symmetry.space_group_name_H-M   'P 1'
#
loop_
_entity.id
_entity.type
_entity.pdbx_description
1 polymer ?
#
loop_
_entity_poly.entity_id
_entity_poly.type
_entity_poly.pdbx_seq_one_letter_code
_entity_poly.pdbx_strand_id
1 'polypeptide(L)' 'MLLENLTRRDLQFSRSTEGAHYDVIARQLNIPTNKLKDELQILVDNGLIYTTINDDYYKSTVNA' A
#
# COMPACT_ATOMS: atom_id res chain seq x y z
N MET A 1 0.24 -6.50 -13.37
CA MET A 1 0.50 -7.74 -12.62
C MET A 1 0.97 -7.52 -11.17
N LEU A 2 1.77 -6.49 -10.82
CA LEU A 2 2.05 -6.10 -9.42
C LEU A 2 1.04 -5.08 -8.86
N LEU A 3 0.74 -4.03 -9.64
CA LEU A 3 -0.18 -2.94 -9.28
C LEU A 3 -1.64 -3.38 -9.00
N GLU A 4 -2.15 -4.37 -9.73
CA GLU A 4 -3.52 -4.88 -9.57
C GLU A 4 -3.71 -5.75 -8.32
N ASN A 5 -2.64 -6.39 -7.82
CA ASN A 5 -2.71 -7.24 -6.63
C ASN A 5 -2.63 -6.41 -5.34
N LEU A 6 -1.76 -5.40 -5.32
CA LEU A 6 -1.63 -4.43 -4.21
C LEU A 6 -2.96 -3.72 -3.87
N THR A 7 -3.74 -3.39 -4.90
CA THR A 7 -4.95 -2.55 -4.76
C THR A 7 -6.20 -3.30 -4.29
N ARG A 8 -6.33 -4.62 -4.56
CA ARG A 8 -7.56 -5.37 -4.29
C ARG A 8 -7.56 -6.26 -3.06
N ARG A 9 -6.42 -6.83 -2.63
CA ARG A 9 -6.37 -7.76 -1.50
C ARG A 9 -5.46 -7.33 -0.36
N ASP A 10 -4.33 -6.72 -0.67
CA ASP A 10 -3.28 -6.49 0.34
C ASP A 10 -3.55 -5.25 1.21
N LEU A 11 -4.05 -4.17 0.62
CA LEU A 11 -4.52 -2.98 1.36
C LEU A 11 -5.91 -3.14 1.98
N GLN A 12 -6.62 -4.22 1.65
CA GLN A 12 -7.97 -4.51 2.17
C GLN A 12 -7.95 -5.18 3.56
N PHE A 13 -6.77 -5.63 4.03
CA PHE A 13 -6.65 -6.39 5.27
C PHE A 13 -6.58 -5.55 6.55
N SER A 14 -6.41 -4.23 6.42
CA SER A 14 -6.42 -3.35 7.58
C SER A 14 -7.84 -2.87 7.88
N ARG A 15 -8.57 -3.64 8.72
CA ARG A 15 -9.78 -3.14 9.40
C ARG A 15 -9.47 -1.98 10.37
N SER A 16 -8.20 -1.64 10.58
CA SER A 16 -7.85 -0.47 11.36
C SER A 16 -8.06 0.80 10.54
N THR A 17 -8.45 1.86 11.23
CA THR A 17 -8.52 3.21 10.65
C THR A 17 -7.16 3.66 10.09
N GLU A 18 -6.07 3.03 10.52
CA GLU A 18 -4.68 3.39 10.25
C GLU A 18 -4.16 2.87 8.91
N GLY A 19 -4.72 1.82 8.30
CA GLY A 19 -4.19 1.28 7.03
C GLY A 19 -3.06 0.26 7.22
N ALA A 20 -2.34 -0.08 6.17
CA ALA A 20 -1.28 -1.11 6.19
C ALA A 20 0.12 -0.49 6.15
N HIS A 21 0.99 -0.91 7.06
CA HIS A 21 2.39 -0.47 7.10
C HIS A 21 3.20 -1.09 5.95
N TYR A 22 4.09 -0.32 5.31
CA TYR A 22 4.85 -0.78 4.15
C TYR A 22 5.69 -2.05 4.42
N ASP A 23 6.22 -2.23 5.63
CA ASP A 23 6.97 -3.45 5.99
C ASP A 23 6.09 -4.72 5.91
N VAL A 24 4.80 -4.61 6.26
CA VAL A 24 3.86 -5.74 6.18
C VAL A 24 3.61 -6.10 4.72
N ILE A 25 3.38 -5.08 3.89
CA ILE A 25 3.18 -5.22 2.45
C ILE A 25 4.43 -5.86 1.81
N ALA A 26 5.62 -5.39 2.16
CA ALA A 26 6.90 -5.90 1.66
C ALA A 26 7.08 -7.40 1.97
N ARG A 27 6.76 -7.82 3.20
CA ARG A 27 6.84 -9.23 3.62
C ARG A 27 5.83 -10.11 2.88
N GLN A 28 4.60 -9.62 2.71
CA GLN A 28 3.55 -10.38 2.00
C GLN A 28 3.88 -10.58 0.53
N LEU A 29 4.43 -9.55 -0.12
CA LEU A 29 4.82 -9.62 -1.53
C LEU A 29 6.21 -10.22 -1.75
N ASN A 30 6.97 -10.45 -0.68
CA ASN A 30 8.38 -10.85 -0.72
C ASN A 30 9.24 -9.91 -1.59
N ILE A 31 9.06 -8.60 -1.40
CA ILE A 31 9.75 -7.53 -2.15
C ILE A 31 10.65 -6.74 -1.19
N PRO A 32 11.88 -6.38 -1.59
CA PRO A 32 12.72 -5.46 -0.83
C PRO A 32 12.05 -4.12 -0.59
N THR A 33 12.19 -3.61 0.63
CA THR A 33 11.46 -2.43 1.10
C THR A 33 11.76 -1.16 0.32
N ASN A 34 13.00 -1.00 -0.15
CA ASN A 34 13.37 0.12 -1.03
C ASN A 34 12.61 0.09 -2.36
N LYS A 35 12.53 -1.07 -3.00
CA LYS A 35 11.77 -1.23 -4.25
C LYS A 35 10.28 -1.03 -4.03
N LEU A 36 9.76 -1.48 -2.90
CA LEU A 36 8.35 -1.27 -2.57
C LEU A 36 8.03 0.22 -2.41
N LYS A 37 8.89 1.01 -1.75
CA LYS A 37 8.63 2.44 -1.55
C LYS A 37 8.52 3.20 -2.88
N ASP A 38 9.37 2.88 -3.86
CA ASP A 38 9.30 3.49 -5.20
C ASP A 38 7.95 3.18 -5.88
N GLU A 39 7.50 1.91 -5.81
CA GLU A 39 6.22 1.49 -6.38
C GLU A 39 5.00 2.09 -5.65
N LEU A 40 5.07 2.20 -4.32
CA LEU A 40 4.04 2.85 -3.50
C LEU A 40 3.94 4.35 -3.84
N GLN A 41 5.06 5.03 -4.06
CA GLN A 41 5.04 6.43 -4.47
C GLN A 41 4.33 6.60 -5.82
N ILE A 42 4.64 5.75 -6.80
CA ILE A 42 3.94 5.76 -8.11
C ILE A 42 2.43 5.54 -7.93
N LEU A 43 2.02 4.67 -7.01
CA LEU A 43 0.61 4.43 -6.71
C LEU A 43 -0.07 5.63 -6.04
N VAL A 44 0.63 6.34 -5.15
CA VAL A 44 0.17 7.59 -4.52
C VAL A 44 0.01 8.68 -5.57
N ASP A 45 1.01 8.87 -6.43
CA ASP A 45 1.00 9.89 -7.48
C ASP A 45 -0.14 9.68 -8.49
N ASN A 46 -0.51 8.41 -8.73
CA ASN A 46 -1.65 8.03 -9.56
C ASN A 46 -3.00 8.08 -8.83
N GLY A 47 -3.03 8.43 -7.54
CA GLY A 47 -4.26 8.51 -6.73
C GLY A 47 -4.91 7.17 -6.44
N LEU A 48 -4.20 6.05 -6.63
CA LEU A 48 -4.73 4.69 -6.41
C LEU A 48 -4.70 4.30 -4.94
N ILE A 49 -3.74 4.85 -4.20
CA ILE A 49 -3.57 4.68 -2.77
C ILE A 49 -3.25 6.05 -2.13
N TYR A 50 -3.40 6.16 -0.82
CA TYR A 50 -3.02 7.36 -0.07
C TYR A 50 -2.41 6.99 1.28
N THR A 51 -1.56 7.87 1.81
CA THR A 51 -1.00 7.75 3.16
C THR A 51 -2.03 8.19 4.20
N THR A 52 -2.00 7.59 5.38
CA THR A 52 -3.01 7.82 6.43
C THR A 52 -2.47 8.67 7.58
N ILE A 53 -1.98 8.02 8.63
CA ILE A 53 -1.48 8.65 9.86
C ILE A 53 -0.09 9.25 9.66
N ASN A 54 0.70 8.66 8.76
CA ASN A 54 2.02 9.11 8.34
C ASN A 54 2.39 8.45 7.00
N ASP A 55 3.61 8.69 6.54
CA ASP A 55 4.10 8.24 5.23
C ASP A 55 4.44 6.75 5.14
N ASP A 56 4.26 6.01 6.24
CA ASP A 56 4.57 4.58 6.31
C ASP A 56 3.32 3.68 6.22
N TYR A 57 2.12 4.26 6.34
CA TYR A 57 0.85 3.54 6.31
C TYR A 57 0.01 3.93 5.10
N TYR A 58 -0.52 2.93 4.40
CA TYR A 58 -1.21 3.11 3.12
C TYR A 58 -2.62 2.51 3.12
N LYS A 59 -3.53 3.15 2.38
CA LYS A 59 -4.89 2.66 2.07
C LYS A 59 -5.22 2.81 0.59
N SER A 60 -6.11 1.94 0.09
CA SER A 60 -6.62 2.02 -1.28
C SER A 60 -7.73 3.07 -1.38
N THR A 61 -7.68 3.91 -2.42
CA THR A 61 -8.72 4.91 -2.73
C THR A 61 -10.02 4.24 -3.16
N VAL A 62 -9.97 2.99 -3.65
CA VAL A 62 -11.12 2.25 -4.19
C VAL A 62 -12.11 1.81 -3.09
N ASN A 63 -11.75 1.96 -1.81
CA ASN A 63 -12.56 1.60 -0.64
C ASN A 63 -12.62 2.71 0.43
N ALA A 64 -12.27 3.95 0.08
CA ALA A 64 -12.30 5.11 0.99
C ALA A 64 -13.69 5.76 1.03
#